data_AF-A0A6F9BTU4-F1
#
_entry.id   AF-A0A6F9BTU4-F1
#
_cell.length_a   1.000
_cell.length_b   1.000
_cell.length_c   1.000
_cell.angle_alpha   90.00
_cell.angle_beta   90.00
_cell.angle_gamma   90.00
#
_symmetry.space_group_name_H-M   'P 1'
#
loop_
_entity.id
_entity.type
_entity.pdbx_description
1 polymer ?
#
loop_
_entity_poly.entity_id
_entity_poly.type
_entity_poly.pdbx_seq_one_letter_code
_entity_poly.pdbx_strand_id
1 'polypeptide(L)'
;MKYLKVTLGLFGHEEEVISNPLSPGVIKGILYSKCYGEREAVLQQELVIHIGWIISNTPELFSGMLKIRVGWIVQAMKHELEIRAGDMPPQDIYQMSPSDVKQLLLDVLQPQQHGRSWINRRQIDGSLNRTPHGFYDRVWQILERTCNGIVVAGIHLPQQPTLSDMTMYEMNFSLLVEDTLKDIVLPEYRQIVVELLMVVSIVLERNPELEFLEKVDLDVLVKEAFHDFQKDRSQEGMKKQDDMEEFYKTPPMGRRGTSSYLTKAVMIQLLQGDVKPSKDDPCSVS
;
A
#
# COMPACT_ATOMS: atom_id res chain seq x y z
N MET A 1 12.15 -16.24 2.68
CA MET A 1 11.27 -16.12 1.49
C MET A 1 10.61 -17.44 1.16
N LYS A 2 9.55 -17.82 1.88
CA LYS A 2 8.62 -18.83 1.36
C LYS A 2 7.31 -18.08 1.06
N TYR A 3 6.82 -18.21 -0.16
CA TYR A 3 5.47 -17.80 -0.62
C TYR A 3 5.25 -16.34 -1.07
N LEU A 4 6.02 -15.83 -2.04
CA LEU A 4 5.54 -14.72 -2.89
C LEU A 4 4.49 -15.27 -3.86
N LYS A 5 3.27 -14.71 -3.84
CA LYS A 5 2.23 -15.06 -4.85
C LYS A 5 2.39 -14.16 -6.07
N VAL A 6 2.40 -14.73 -7.27
CA VAL A 6 2.47 -13.97 -8.53
C VAL A 6 1.08 -13.92 -9.17
N THR A 7 0.68 -12.78 -9.72
CA THR A 7 -0.57 -12.64 -10.47
C THR A 7 -0.38 -11.98 -11.82
N LEU A 8 -1.18 -12.41 -12.79
CA LEU A 8 -1.18 -11.91 -14.17
C LEU A 8 -2.52 -11.25 -14.48
N GLY A 9 -2.50 -10.12 -15.16
CA GLY A 9 -3.69 -9.35 -15.47
C GLY A 9 -3.33 -7.90 -15.78
N LEU A 10 -4.25 -7.17 -16.39
CA LEU A 10 -4.07 -5.75 -16.68
C LEU A 10 -4.26 -4.91 -15.41
N PHE A 11 -3.52 -3.80 -15.30
CA PHE A 11 -3.69 -2.84 -14.20
C PHE A 11 -5.16 -2.42 -14.04
N GLY A 12 -5.69 -2.50 -12.82
CA GLY A 12 -7.09 -2.15 -12.51
C GLY A 12 -8.14 -3.17 -12.96
N HIS A 13 -7.74 -4.32 -13.51
CA HIS A 13 -8.64 -5.38 -13.96
C HIS A 13 -8.49 -6.68 -13.17
N GLU A 14 -9.31 -7.68 -13.50
CA GLU A 14 -9.26 -9.01 -12.90
C GLU A 14 -7.89 -9.66 -13.14
N GLU A 15 -7.37 -10.31 -12.10
CA GLU A 15 -6.06 -10.96 -12.10
C GLU A 15 -6.18 -12.45 -11.82
N GLU A 16 -5.38 -13.24 -12.54
CA GLU A 16 -5.25 -14.68 -12.31
C GLU A 16 -4.09 -14.95 -11.34
N VAL A 17 -4.31 -15.79 -10.33
CA VAL A 17 -3.28 -16.16 -9.35
C VAL A 17 -2.48 -17.36 -9.82
N ILE A 18 -1.16 -17.18 -9.93
CA ILE A 18 -0.22 -18.28 -10.16
C ILE A 18 0.25 -18.79 -8.80
N SER A 19 -0.36 -19.89 -8.35
CA SER A 19 -0.02 -20.53 -7.08
C SER A 19 1.08 -21.57 -7.19
N ASN A 20 1.33 -22.11 -8.39
CA ASN A 20 2.30 -23.18 -8.66
C ASN A 20 3.05 -22.89 -9.96
N PRO A 21 4.25 -23.46 -10.18
CA PRO A 21 4.92 -23.39 -11.46
C PRO A 21 4.01 -23.93 -12.58
N LEU A 22 3.70 -23.08 -13.56
CA LEU A 22 2.87 -23.43 -14.71
C LEU A 22 3.76 -23.66 -15.94
N SER A 23 3.28 -24.48 -16.87
CA SER A 23 3.99 -24.65 -18.15
C SER A 23 3.91 -23.36 -18.98
N PRO A 24 4.88 -23.10 -19.87
CA PRO A 24 4.86 -21.91 -20.72
C PRO A 24 3.58 -21.75 -21.53
N GLY A 25 2.98 -22.86 -21.99
CA GLY A 25 1.71 -22.85 -22.72
C GLY A 25 0.51 -22.38 -21.88
N VAL A 26 0.47 -22.77 -20.60
CA VAL A 26 -0.60 -22.33 -19.67
C VAL A 26 -0.43 -20.85 -19.33
N ILE A 27 0.81 -20.39 -19.06
CA ILE A 27 1.11 -18.97 -18.83
C ILE A 27 0.67 -18.13 -20.04
N LYS A 28 1.02 -18.58 -21.26
CA LYS A 28 0.58 -17.94 -22.49
C LYS A 28 -0.96 -17.87 -22.57
N GLY A 29 -1.65 -18.97 -22.27
CA GLY A 29 -3.13 -18.98 -22.26
C GLY A 29 -3.74 -17.94 -21.32
N ILE A 30 -3.22 -17.84 -20.10
CA ILE A 30 -3.66 -16.84 -19.09
C ILE A 30 -3.38 -15.41 -19.58
N LEU A 31 -2.19 -15.16 -20.13
CA LEU A 31 -1.82 -13.82 -20.59
C LEU A 31 -2.74 -13.33 -21.70
N TYR A 32 -3.00 -14.18 -22.70
CA TYR A 32 -3.85 -13.80 -23.82
C TYR A 32 -5.33 -13.72 -23.45
N SER A 33 -5.77 -14.33 -22.34
CA SER A 33 -7.14 -14.18 -21.83
C SER A 33 -7.32 -12.95 -20.93
N LYS A 34 -6.32 -12.61 -20.10
CA LYS A 34 -6.44 -11.54 -19.09
C LYS A 34 -5.83 -10.19 -19.49
N CYS A 35 -4.86 -10.13 -20.42
CA CYS A 35 -4.12 -8.90 -20.74
C CYS A 35 -4.68 -8.09 -21.91
N TYR A 36 -5.76 -8.55 -22.55
CA TYR A 36 -6.48 -7.86 -23.64
C TYR A 36 -5.56 -7.15 -24.67
N GLY A 37 -4.57 -7.86 -25.21
CA GLY A 37 -3.68 -7.34 -26.26
C GLY A 37 -2.36 -8.08 -26.37
N GLU A 38 -1.89 -8.32 -27.61
CA GLU A 38 -0.67 -9.11 -27.86
C GLU A 38 0.58 -8.45 -27.25
N ARG A 39 0.70 -7.12 -27.35
CA ARG A 39 1.84 -6.37 -26.82
C ARG A 39 1.94 -6.45 -25.30
N GLU A 40 0.80 -6.34 -24.60
CA GLU A 40 0.75 -6.48 -23.14
C GLU A 40 1.07 -7.90 -22.70
N ALA A 41 0.49 -8.91 -23.38
CA ALA A 41 0.77 -10.31 -23.11
C ALA A 41 2.26 -10.65 -23.28
N VAL A 42 2.90 -10.16 -24.35
CA VAL A 42 4.34 -10.37 -24.60
C VAL A 42 5.18 -9.67 -23.52
N LEU A 43 4.86 -8.43 -23.17
CA LEU A 43 5.57 -7.70 -22.12
C LEU A 43 5.47 -8.43 -20.76
N GLN A 44 4.27 -8.81 -20.34
CA GLN A 44 4.09 -9.52 -19.07
C GLN A 44 4.75 -10.90 -19.09
N GLN A 45 4.81 -11.59 -20.24
CA GLN A 45 5.56 -12.84 -20.36
C GLN A 45 7.07 -12.64 -20.11
N GLU A 46 7.67 -11.60 -20.71
CA GLU A 46 9.08 -11.26 -20.49
C GLU A 46 9.34 -10.87 -19.02
N LEU A 47 8.44 -10.09 -18.42
CA LEU A 47 8.51 -9.72 -17.01
C LEU A 47 8.44 -10.94 -16.10
N VAL A 48 7.59 -11.92 -16.37
CA VAL A 48 7.53 -13.17 -15.57
C VAL A 48 8.87 -13.91 -15.58
N ILE A 49 9.55 -13.96 -16.73
CA ILE A 49 10.87 -14.58 -16.85
C ILE A 49 11.90 -13.82 -16.02
N HIS A 50 11.95 -12.49 -16.16
CA HIS A 50 12.87 -11.66 -15.39
C HIS A 50 12.60 -11.71 -13.89
N ILE A 51 11.35 -11.61 -13.46
CA ILE A 51 10.94 -11.71 -12.06
C ILE A 51 11.39 -13.05 -11.48
N GLY A 52 11.17 -14.17 -12.19
CA GLY A 52 11.63 -15.49 -11.76
C GLY A 52 13.14 -15.55 -11.55
N TRP A 53 13.91 -14.93 -12.45
CA TRP A 53 15.36 -14.81 -12.31
C TRP A 53 15.75 -13.92 -11.12
N ILE A 54 15.14 -12.74 -10.94
CA ILE A 54 15.44 -11.81 -9.84
C ILE A 54 15.11 -12.44 -8.48
N ILE A 55 13.97 -13.13 -8.35
CA ILE A 55 13.59 -13.86 -7.13
C ILE A 55 14.67 -14.89 -6.76
N SER A 56 15.32 -15.49 -7.74
CA SER A 56 16.34 -16.53 -7.50
C SER A 56 17.73 -15.95 -7.18
N ASN A 57 18.05 -14.75 -7.68
CA ASN A 57 19.41 -14.19 -7.63
C ASN A 57 19.55 -12.97 -6.69
N THR A 58 18.49 -12.20 -6.50
CA THR A 58 18.48 -10.92 -5.77
C THR A 58 17.13 -10.72 -5.07
N PRO A 59 16.72 -11.68 -4.22
CA PRO A 59 15.37 -11.70 -3.67
C PRO A 59 15.05 -10.52 -2.75
N GLU A 60 16.06 -9.87 -2.17
CA GLU A 60 15.95 -8.67 -1.33
C GLU A 60 15.25 -7.49 -2.02
N LEU A 61 15.24 -7.45 -3.35
CA LEU A 61 14.49 -6.46 -4.13
C LEU A 61 12.97 -6.58 -3.95
N PHE A 62 12.49 -7.72 -3.46
CA PHE A 62 11.07 -7.94 -3.14
C PHE A 62 10.77 -7.79 -1.65
N SER A 63 11.69 -7.20 -0.86
CA SER A 63 11.45 -6.92 0.55
C SER A 63 10.21 -6.03 0.72
N GLY A 64 9.35 -6.38 1.68
CA GLY A 64 8.08 -5.70 1.92
C GLY A 64 6.98 -6.00 0.90
N MET A 65 7.17 -6.96 -0.02
CA MET A 65 6.15 -7.39 -0.98
C MET A 65 5.67 -8.80 -0.61
N LEU A 66 4.35 -8.97 -0.42
CA LEU A 66 3.73 -10.28 -0.20
C LEU A 66 3.28 -10.92 -1.52
N LYS A 67 2.82 -10.08 -2.45
CA LYS A 67 2.22 -10.46 -3.72
C LYS A 67 2.85 -9.64 -4.84
N ILE A 68 3.25 -10.31 -5.92
CA ILE A 68 3.77 -9.72 -7.15
C ILE A 68 2.61 -9.65 -8.14
N ARG A 69 2.13 -8.45 -8.42
CA ARG A 69 1.07 -8.20 -9.40
C ARG A 69 1.70 -7.67 -10.68
N VAL A 70 1.86 -8.51 -11.71
CA VAL A 70 2.68 -8.16 -12.88
C VAL A 70 2.12 -6.95 -13.63
N GLY A 71 0.79 -6.83 -13.78
CA GLY A 71 0.17 -5.64 -14.37
C GLY A 71 0.42 -4.35 -13.59
N TRP A 72 0.52 -4.43 -12.26
CA TRP A 72 0.86 -3.28 -11.44
C TRP A 72 2.36 -2.96 -11.45
N ILE A 73 3.23 -3.95 -11.66
CA ILE A 73 4.64 -3.70 -11.98
C ILE A 73 4.77 -2.94 -13.30
N VAL A 74 3.99 -3.30 -14.34
CA VAL A 74 3.94 -2.53 -15.59
C VAL A 74 3.53 -1.08 -15.32
N GLN A 75 2.56 -0.84 -14.43
CA GLN A 75 2.18 0.51 -14.01
C GLN A 75 3.33 1.25 -13.31
N ALA A 76 4.06 0.58 -12.40
CA ALA A 76 5.24 1.15 -11.75
C ALA A 76 6.34 1.50 -12.77
N MET A 77 6.55 0.64 -13.79
CA MET A 77 7.50 0.88 -14.88
C MET A 77 7.09 2.07 -15.74
N LYS A 78 5.79 2.25 -16.02
CA LYS A 78 5.28 3.44 -16.71
C LYS A 78 5.54 4.72 -15.92
N HIS A 79 5.26 4.71 -14.61
CA HIS A 79 5.61 5.85 -13.74
C HIS A 79 7.11 6.13 -13.73
N GLU A 80 7.96 5.11 -13.67
CA GLU A 80 9.41 5.31 -13.73
C GLU A 80 9.87 5.93 -15.07
N LEU A 81 9.23 5.58 -16.19
CA LEU A 81 9.49 6.23 -17.48
C LEU A 81 9.02 7.70 -17.50
N GLU A 82 7.86 8.01 -16.91
CA GLU A 82 7.40 9.40 -16.74
C GLU A 82 8.39 10.22 -15.92
N ILE A 83 8.91 9.66 -14.82
CA ILE A 83 9.90 10.30 -13.95
C ILE A 83 11.19 10.61 -14.72
N ARG A 84 11.67 9.67 -15.54
CA ARG A 84 12.88 9.85 -16.38
C ARG A 84 12.67 10.91 -17.46
N ALA A 85 11.48 10.99 -18.00
CA ALA A 85 11.16 11.90 -19.10
C ALA A 85 11.01 13.36 -18.62
N GLY A 86 10.53 13.57 -17.39
CA GLY A 86 10.27 14.90 -16.85
C GLY A 86 9.23 15.62 -17.70
N ASP A 87 9.61 16.73 -18.34
CA ASP A 87 8.73 17.51 -19.22
C ASP A 87 8.63 16.93 -20.65
N MET A 88 9.44 15.92 -20.98
CA MET A 88 9.41 15.26 -22.29
C MET A 88 8.40 14.11 -22.31
N PRO A 89 7.90 13.70 -23.49
CA PRO A 89 7.09 12.48 -23.60
C PRO A 89 7.88 11.24 -23.14
N PRO A 90 7.29 10.36 -22.32
CA PRO A 90 7.96 9.14 -21.88
C PRO A 90 8.15 8.17 -23.05
N GLN A 91 9.22 7.37 -22.97
CA GLN A 91 9.46 6.28 -23.90
C GLN A 91 8.30 5.28 -23.84
N ASP A 92 7.85 4.78 -24.99
CA ASP A 92 6.85 3.72 -25.04
C ASP A 92 7.46 2.39 -24.57
N ILE A 93 6.98 1.87 -23.44
CA ILE A 93 7.45 0.60 -22.86
C ILE A 93 7.36 -0.57 -23.84
N TYR A 94 6.38 -0.57 -24.75
CA TYR A 94 6.20 -1.64 -25.72
C TYR A 94 7.21 -1.59 -26.88
N GLN A 95 8.04 -0.54 -26.94
CA GLN A 95 9.09 -0.36 -27.95
C GLN A 95 10.50 -0.58 -27.39
N MET A 96 10.61 -0.89 -26.09
CA MET A 96 11.89 -1.12 -25.43
C MET A 96 12.48 -2.49 -25.80
N SER A 97 13.80 -2.60 -25.83
CA SER A 97 14.46 -3.90 -25.99
C SER A 97 14.30 -4.75 -24.71
N PRO A 98 14.39 -6.09 -24.79
CA PRO A 98 14.32 -6.94 -23.59
C PRO A 98 15.33 -6.55 -22.50
N SER A 99 16.54 -6.15 -22.90
CA SER A 99 17.56 -5.66 -21.96
C SER A 99 17.14 -4.38 -21.26
N ASP A 100 16.51 -3.44 -21.96
CA ASP A 100 16.03 -2.18 -21.38
C ASP A 100 14.83 -2.42 -20.46
N VAL A 101 13.91 -3.33 -20.83
CA VAL A 101 12.79 -3.76 -19.99
C VAL A 101 13.31 -4.36 -18.68
N LYS A 102 14.32 -5.24 -18.76
CA LYS A 102 14.98 -5.81 -17.58
C LYS A 102 15.58 -4.73 -16.69
N GLN A 103 16.30 -3.77 -17.28
CA GLN A 103 16.94 -2.70 -16.51
C GLN A 103 15.89 -1.81 -15.83
N LEU A 104 14.84 -1.42 -16.55
CA LEU A 104 13.72 -0.64 -16.00
C LEU A 104 13.04 -1.38 -14.83
N LEU A 105 12.82 -2.70 -14.97
CA LEU A 105 12.28 -3.52 -13.89
C LEU A 105 13.19 -3.50 -12.65
N LEU A 106 14.50 -3.64 -12.84
CA LEU A 106 15.46 -3.56 -11.72
C LEU A 106 15.41 -2.20 -11.03
N ASP A 107 15.35 -1.11 -11.80
CA ASP A 107 15.32 0.26 -11.27
C ASP A 107 14.03 0.55 -10.48
N VAL A 108 12.90 0.01 -10.94
CA VAL A 108 11.60 0.06 -10.24
C VAL A 108 11.64 -0.72 -8.94
N LEU A 109 12.22 -1.93 -8.95
CA LEU A 109 12.28 -2.79 -7.77
C LEU A 109 13.29 -2.30 -6.72
N GLN A 110 14.28 -1.49 -7.10
CA GLN A 110 15.24 -0.97 -6.14
C GLN A 110 14.57 -0.15 -5.01
N PRO A 111 14.76 -0.52 -3.75
CA PRO A 111 14.23 0.24 -2.64
C PRO A 111 14.95 1.60 -2.54
N GLN A 112 14.16 2.67 -2.40
CA GLN A 112 14.63 3.97 -1.94
C GLN A 112 15.70 4.64 -2.83
N GLN A 113 15.27 5.12 -4.00
CA GLN A 113 16.11 5.98 -4.83
C GLN A 113 16.33 7.37 -4.16
N HIS A 114 17.60 7.73 -3.98
CA HIS A 114 18.00 9.03 -3.43
C HIS A 114 17.49 10.15 -4.33
N GLY A 115 16.97 11.23 -3.74
CA GLY A 115 16.46 12.38 -4.50
C GLY A 115 15.07 12.22 -5.15
N ARG A 116 14.46 11.03 -5.12
CA ARG A 116 13.09 10.82 -5.62
C ARG A 116 12.06 11.58 -4.75
N SER A 117 11.15 12.32 -5.39
CA SER A 117 10.05 13.02 -4.71
C SER A 117 9.11 12.02 -3.99
N TRP A 118 8.34 12.51 -3.01
CA TRP A 118 7.46 11.64 -2.24
C TRP A 118 6.29 11.08 -3.04
N ILE A 119 5.71 11.88 -3.95
CA ILE A 119 4.66 11.38 -4.86
C ILE A 119 5.20 10.21 -5.71
N ASN A 120 6.39 10.36 -6.28
CA ASN A 120 7.00 9.32 -7.11
C ASN A 120 7.29 8.04 -6.30
N ARG A 121 7.75 8.18 -5.05
CA ARG A 121 7.94 7.02 -4.15
C ARG A 121 6.62 6.32 -3.88
N ARG A 122 5.57 7.09 -3.55
CA ARG A 122 4.24 6.58 -3.25
C ARG A 122 3.61 5.87 -4.46
N GLN A 123 3.78 6.42 -5.65
CA GLN A 123 3.29 5.81 -6.89
C GLN A 123 3.96 4.46 -7.18
N ILE A 124 5.29 4.41 -7.06
CA ILE A 124 6.06 3.17 -7.29
C ILE A 124 5.75 2.13 -6.22
N ASP A 125 5.94 2.46 -4.94
CA ASP A 125 5.74 1.50 -3.84
C ASP A 125 4.27 1.08 -3.71
N GLY A 126 3.33 1.99 -4.00
CA GLY A 126 1.90 1.67 -4.09
C GLY A 126 1.60 0.67 -5.19
N SER A 127 2.23 0.84 -6.35
CA SER A 127 2.07 -0.09 -7.48
C SER A 127 2.71 -1.45 -7.21
N LEU A 128 3.80 -1.48 -6.44
CA LEU A 128 4.46 -2.72 -6.04
C LEU A 128 3.76 -3.43 -4.87
N ASN A 129 2.68 -2.87 -4.31
CA ASN A 129 2.10 -3.29 -3.03
C ASN A 129 3.17 -3.42 -1.92
N ARG A 130 4.20 -2.56 -1.95
CA ARG A 130 5.30 -2.63 -1.00
C ARG A 130 4.91 -1.97 0.31
N THR A 131 5.16 -2.66 1.42
CA THR A 131 4.83 -2.20 2.77
C THR A 131 6.07 -2.14 3.66
N PRO A 132 6.09 -1.28 4.70
CA PRO A 132 7.14 -1.26 5.71
C PRO A 132 7.32 -2.60 6.44
N HIS A 133 8.46 -2.77 7.10
CA HIS A 133 8.73 -3.95 7.93
C HIS A 133 7.71 -4.06 9.09
N GLY A 134 7.20 -5.27 9.32
CA GLY A 134 6.21 -5.55 10.37
C GLY A 134 4.82 -4.98 10.09
N PHE A 135 4.53 -4.56 8.85
CA PHE A 135 3.24 -3.97 8.49
C PHE A 135 2.05 -4.86 8.88
N TYR A 136 2.05 -6.14 8.49
CA TYR A 136 0.94 -7.03 8.80
C TYR A 136 0.78 -7.25 10.31
N ASP A 137 1.87 -7.46 11.05
CA ASP A 137 1.84 -7.58 12.52
C ASP A 137 1.22 -6.34 13.18
N ARG A 138 1.51 -5.16 12.64
CA ARG A 138 0.90 -3.91 13.10
C ARG A 138 -0.58 -3.82 12.76
N VAL A 139 -1.01 -4.26 11.58
CA VAL A 139 -2.45 -4.33 11.26
C VAL A 139 -3.18 -5.27 12.21
N TRP A 140 -2.57 -6.41 12.58
CA TRP A 140 -3.11 -7.30 13.61
C TRP A 140 -3.30 -6.58 14.95
N GLN A 141 -2.27 -5.87 15.42
CA GLN A 141 -2.33 -5.11 16.68
C GLN A 141 -3.41 -4.02 16.66
N ILE A 142 -3.63 -3.35 15.51
CA ILE A 142 -4.73 -2.40 15.35
C ILE A 142 -6.07 -3.12 15.49
N LEU A 143 -6.19 -4.30 14.86
CA LEU A 143 -7.41 -5.09 14.89
C LEU A 143 -7.75 -5.56 16.31
N GLU A 144 -6.76 -5.94 17.13
CA GLU A 144 -6.94 -6.26 18.57
C GLU A 144 -7.58 -5.11 19.37
N ARG A 145 -7.44 -3.87 18.88
CA ARG A 145 -7.89 -2.63 19.54
C ARG A 145 -9.02 -1.92 18.82
N THR A 146 -9.69 -2.60 17.88
CA THR A 146 -10.77 -2.03 17.07
C THR A 146 -11.97 -2.98 17.05
N CYS A 147 -12.92 -2.79 17.96
CA CYS A 147 -13.99 -3.77 18.25
C CYS A 147 -14.83 -4.17 17.02
N ASN A 148 -15.07 -3.24 16.10
CA ASN A 148 -15.87 -3.48 14.89
C ASN A 148 -15.04 -3.54 13.60
N GLY A 149 -13.71 -3.68 13.72
CA GLY A 149 -12.80 -3.80 12.58
C GLY A 149 -12.56 -2.51 11.79
N ILE A 150 -11.88 -2.67 10.65
CA ILE A 150 -11.36 -1.57 9.81
C ILE A 150 -12.07 -1.60 8.46
N VAL A 151 -12.41 -0.44 7.91
CA VAL A 151 -13.01 -0.30 6.58
C VAL A 151 -12.13 0.60 5.72
N VAL A 152 -11.93 0.21 4.47
CA VAL A 152 -11.23 1.02 3.47
C VAL A 152 -11.71 0.67 2.07
N ALA A 153 -11.92 1.67 1.22
CA ALA A 153 -12.51 1.53 -0.11
C ALA A 153 -13.84 0.75 -0.09
N GLY A 154 -14.60 0.84 1.00
CA GLY A 154 -15.85 0.09 1.21
C GLY A 154 -15.67 -1.39 1.59
N ILE A 155 -14.44 -1.91 1.63
CA ILE A 155 -14.13 -3.28 2.05
C ILE A 155 -13.89 -3.31 3.55
N HIS A 156 -14.53 -4.27 4.23
CA HIS A 156 -14.48 -4.42 5.69
C HIS A 156 -13.54 -5.57 6.08
N LEU A 157 -12.54 -5.25 6.90
CA LEU A 157 -11.73 -6.19 7.66
C LEU A 157 -12.32 -6.29 9.08
N PRO A 158 -13.15 -7.30 9.38
CA PRO A 158 -13.77 -7.42 10.68
C PRO A 158 -12.74 -7.85 11.74
N GLN A 159 -12.94 -7.44 12.99
CA GLN A 159 -12.14 -7.94 14.11
C GLN A 159 -12.43 -9.42 14.38
N GLN A 160 -13.71 -9.75 14.54
CA GLN A 160 -14.18 -11.12 14.66
C GLN A 160 -14.94 -11.52 13.39
N PRO A 161 -14.73 -12.73 12.86
CA PRO A 161 -13.99 -13.82 13.46
C PRO A 161 -12.48 -13.83 13.13
N THR A 162 -11.93 -12.79 12.50
CA THR A 162 -10.52 -12.76 12.07
C THR A 162 -9.55 -13.12 13.19
N LEU A 163 -9.69 -12.52 14.38
CA LEU A 163 -8.81 -12.81 15.52
C LEU A 163 -9.08 -14.17 16.18
N SER A 164 -10.27 -14.75 16.04
CA SER A 164 -10.58 -16.09 16.56
C SER A 164 -10.14 -17.21 15.61
N ASP A 165 -10.17 -16.94 14.31
CA ASP A 165 -10.00 -17.96 13.26
C ASP A 165 -8.57 -18.00 12.69
N MET A 166 -7.77 -16.95 12.92
CA MET A 166 -6.42 -16.80 12.37
C MET A 166 -5.40 -16.49 13.47
N THR A 167 -4.12 -16.45 13.11
CA THR A 167 -3.04 -15.97 13.99
C THR A 167 -2.18 -14.92 13.30
N MET A 168 -1.54 -14.04 14.09
CA MET A 168 -0.74 -12.89 13.61
C MET A 168 0.32 -13.28 12.57
N TYR A 169 1.00 -14.42 12.76
CA TYR A 169 2.16 -14.82 11.95
C TYR A 169 1.79 -15.69 10.75
N GLU A 170 0.50 -15.95 10.54
CA GLU A 170 0.02 -16.78 9.43
C GLU A 170 -0.17 -15.99 8.14
N MET A 171 0.22 -16.62 7.03
CA MET A 171 0.07 -16.08 5.69
C MET A 171 -1.39 -15.70 5.35
N ASN A 172 -2.37 -16.42 5.90
CA ASN A 172 -3.79 -16.15 5.64
C ASN A 172 -4.21 -14.75 6.08
N PHE A 173 -3.72 -14.28 7.23
CA PHE A 173 -4.01 -12.94 7.71
C PHE A 173 -3.38 -11.87 6.81
N SER A 174 -2.10 -12.02 6.44
CA SER A 174 -1.44 -11.09 5.52
C SER A 174 -2.16 -11.01 4.16
N LEU A 175 -2.65 -12.14 3.66
CA LEU A 175 -3.43 -12.18 2.42
C LEU A 175 -4.80 -11.52 2.56
N LEU A 176 -5.47 -11.66 3.70
CA LEU A 176 -6.73 -10.99 3.99
C LEU A 176 -6.55 -9.46 4.04
N VAL A 177 -5.45 -8.97 4.63
CA VAL A 177 -5.09 -7.55 4.62
C VAL A 177 -4.83 -7.06 3.19
N GLU A 178 -4.07 -7.82 2.39
CA GLU A 178 -3.87 -7.49 0.97
C GLU A 178 -5.19 -7.42 0.18
N ASP A 179 -6.11 -8.36 0.44
CA ASP A 179 -7.42 -8.39 -0.21
C ASP A 179 -8.30 -7.20 0.20
N THR A 180 -8.21 -6.78 1.47
CA THR A 180 -8.89 -5.59 1.99
C THR A 180 -8.41 -4.32 1.29
N LEU A 181 -7.11 -4.24 0.97
CA LEU A 181 -6.50 -3.06 0.34
C LEU A 181 -6.52 -3.08 -1.20
N LYS A 182 -6.98 -4.18 -1.82
CA LYS A 182 -6.79 -4.43 -3.27
C LYS A 182 -7.57 -3.47 -4.17
N ASP A 183 -8.70 -2.98 -3.69
CA ASP A 183 -9.64 -2.13 -4.45
C ASP A 183 -9.27 -0.64 -4.38
N ILE A 184 -8.18 -0.31 -3.67
CA ILE A 184 -7.58 1.02 -3.74
C ILE A 184 -6.94 1.21 -5.13
N VAL A 185 -7.58 2.05 -5.95
CA VAL A 185 -7.20 2.27 -7.35
C VAL A 185 -5.90 3.06 -7.49
N LEU A 186 -5.74 4.14 -6.71
CA LEU A 186 -4.61 5.05 -6.83
C LEU A 186 -3.41 4.54 -6.01
N PRO A 187 -2.25 4.24 -6.64
CA PRO A 187 -1.06 3.75 -5.95
C PRO A 187 -0.61 4.67 -4.80
N GLU A 188 -0.60 5.98 -5.02
CA GLU A 188 -0.18 6.95 -4.03
C GLU A 188 -1.15 7.06 -2.84
N TYR A 189 -2.46 6.89 -3.08
CA TYR A 189 -3.44 6.82 -2.01
C TYR A 189 -3.29 5.54 -1.20
N ARG A 190 -3.01 4.40 -1.86
CA ARG A 190 -2.68 3.14 -1.16
C ARG A 190 -1.52 3.34 -0.19
N GLN A 191 -0.47 4.07 -0.59
CA GLN A 191 0.64 4.36 0.31
C GLN A 191 0.27 5.31 1.46
N ILE A 192 -0.62 6.29 1.25
CA ILE A 192 -1.17 7.10 2.35
C ILE A 192 -1.95 6.21 3.35
N VAL A 193 -2.72 5.23 2.87
CA VAL A 193 -3.43 4.28 3.74
C VAL A 193 -2.45 3.39 4.51
N VAL A 194 -1.38 2.92 3.87
CA VAL A 194 -0.31 2.16 4.53
C VAL A 194 0.37 3.01 5.60
N GLU A 195 0.71 4.27 5.30
CA GLU A 195 1.27 5.24 6.25
C GLU A 195 0.30 5.48 7.43
N LEU A 196 -1.00 5.63 7.16
CA LEU A 196 -2.03 5.80 8.18
C LEU A 196 -2.10 4.60 9.11
N LEU A 197 -2.12 3.37 8.60
CA LEU A 197 -2.12 2.16 9.43
C LEU A 197 -0.88 2.10 10.32
N MET A 198 0.29 2.48 9.82
CA MET A 198 1.50 2.58 10.63
C MET A 198 1.35 3.64 11.74
N VAL A 199 0.74 4.79 11.45
CA VAL A 199 0.45 5.83 12.45
C VAL A 199 -0.53 5.32 13.49
N VAL A 200 -1.63 4.67 13.10
CA VAL A 200 -2.63 4.12 14.02
C VAL A 200 -1.99 3.09 14.96
N SER A 201 -1.16 2.18 14.43
CA SER A 201 -0.42 1.22 15.23
C SER A 201 0.47 1.91 16.27
N ILE A 202 1.24 2.92 15.89
CA ILE A 202 2.10 3.66 16.82
C ILE A 202 1.28 4.39 17.88
N VAL A 203 0.16 5.02 17.50
CA VAL A 203 -0.71 5.73 18.45
C VAL A 203 -1.29 4.76 19.48
N LEU A 204 -1.81 3.60 19.06
CA LEU A 204 -2.34 2.60 19.97
C LEU A 204 -1.26 1.94 20.84
N GLU A 205 -0.07 1.68 20.28
CA GLU A 205 1.08 1.15 21.02
C GLU A 205 1.54 2.11 22.13
N ARG A 206 1.43 3.42 21.88
CA ARG A 206 1.83 4.47 22.84
C ARG A 206 0.76 4.82 23.85
N ASN A 207 -0.50 4.48 23.59
CA ASN A 207 -1.65 4.79 24.45
C ASN A 207 -2.46 3.51 24.69
N PRO A 208 -1.95 2.57 25.52
CA PRO A 208 -2.55 1.25 25.74
C PRO A 208 -3.93 1.28 26.41
N GLU A 209 -4.41 2.44 26.86
CA GLU A 209 -5.76 2.70 27.35
C GLU A 209 -6.77 3.03 26.25
N LEU A 210 -6.32 3.40 25.05
CA LEU A 210 -7.18 3.82 23.94
C LEU A 210 -7.54 2.64 23.03
N GLU A 211 -8.80 2.58 22.62
CA GLU A 211 -9.31 1.62 21.65
C GLU A 211 -10.38 2.28 20.80
N PHE A 212 -10.59 1.76 19.59
CA PHE A 212 -11.72 2.17 18.76
C PHE A 212 -12.94 1.31 19.12
N LEU A 213 -13.97 1.97 19.67
CA LEU A 213 -15.22 1.32 20.06
C LEU A 213 -16.08 0.93 18.84
N GLU A 214 -15.97 1.72 17.77
CA GLU A 214 -16.70 1.54 16.52
C GLU A 214 -15.78 1.14 15.37
N LYS A 215 -16.37 0.84 14.22
CA LYS A 215 -15.61 0.54 13.00
C LYS A 215 -14.80 1.76 12.60
N VAL A 216 -13.56 1.54 12.17
CA VAL A 216 -12.68 2.64 11.74
C VAL A 216 -12.66 2.71 10.23
N ASP A 217 -13.19 3.80 9.68
CA ASP A 217 -13.12 4.09 8.25
C ASP A 217 -11.83 4.85 7.93
N LEU A 218 -10.89 4.19 7.25
CA LEU A 218 -9.60 4.78 6.89
C LEU A 218 -9.76 5.92 5.88
N ASP A 219 -10.76 5.86 4.99
CA ASP A 219 -10.98 6.90 4.00
C ASP A 219 -11.46 8.20 4.66
N VAL A 220 -12.28 8.10 5.70
CA VAL A 220 -12.69 9.24 6.52
C VAL A 220 -11.49 9.86 7.22
N LEU A 221 -10.62 9.05 7.85
CA LEU A 221 -9.42 9.55 8.53
C LEU A 221 -8.45 10.27 7.57
N VAL A 222 -8.23 9.72 6.37
CA VAL A 222 -7.39 10.39 5.35
C VAL A 222 -8.02 11.70 4.89
N LYS A 223 -9.35 11.75 4.69
CA LYS A 223 -10.06 12.97 4.32
C LYS A 223 -9.98 14.05 5.39
N GLU A 224 -10.12 13.70 6.67
CA GLU A 224 -9.97 14.66 7.78
C GLU A 224 -8.54 15.19 7.89
N ALA A 225 -7.54 14.31 7.73
CA ALA A 225 -6.14 14.72 7.67
C ALA A 225 -5.87 15.68 6.51
N PHE A 226 -6.42 15.40 5.33
CA PHE A 226 -6.30 16.25 4.16
C PHE A 226 -7.02 17.61 4.34
N HIS A 227 -8.20 17.61 4.96
CA HIS A 227 -8.93 18.83 5.27
C HIS A 227 -8.13 19.74 6.20
N ASP A 228 -7.48 19.19 7.22
CA ASP A 228 -6.60 19.95 8.10
C ASP A 228 -5.33 20.46 7.38
N PHE A 229 -4.74 19.65 6.49
CA PHE A 229 -3.66 20.10 5.63
C PHE A 229 -4.06 21.30 4.74
N GLN A 230 -5.26 21.26 4.15
CA GLN A 230 -5.78 22.37 3.35
C GLN A 230 -6.00 23.64 4.18
N LYS A 231 -6.44 23.52 5.44
CA LYS A 231 -6.60 24.68 6.35
C LYS A 231 -5.26 25.36 6.60
N ASP A 232 -4.22 24.59 6.91
CA ASP A 232 -2.88 25.12 7.16
C ASP A 232 -2.31 25.83 5.93
N ARG A 233 -2.51 25.27 4.73
CA ARG A 233 -2.10 25.92 3.46
C ARG A 233 -2.89 27.21 3.17
N SER A 234 -4.18 27.22 3.47
CA SER A 234 -5.03 28.41 3.30
C SER A 234 -4.56 29.56 4.21
N GLN A 235 -4.12 29.24 5.43
CA GLN A 235 -3.52 30.22 6.35
C GLN A 235 -2.19 30.79 5.84
N GLU A 236 -1.47 30.05 4.99
CA GLU A 236 -0.26 30.51 4.30
C GLU A 236 -0.55 31.24 2.98
N GLY A 237 -1.82 31.50 2.67
CA GLY A 237 -2.23 32.20 1.45
C GLY A 237 -2.21 31.33 0.18
N MET A 238 -2.04 30.01 0.32
CA MET A 238 -2.16 29.07 -0.80
C MET A 238 -3.63 28.75 -1.10
N LYS A 239 -3.97 28.57 -2.37
CA LYS A 239 -5.34 28.20 -2.78
C LYS A 239 -5.65 26.75 -2.37
N LYS A 240 -6.91 26.49 -1.99
CA LYS A 240 -7.42 25.13 -1.85
C LYS A 240 -7.43 24.43 -3.22
N GLN A 241 -7.07 23.15 -3.20
CA GLN A 241 -7.14 22.24 -4.35
C GLN A 241 -8.08 21.10 -3.98
N ASP A 242 -8.93 20.68 -4.91
CA ASP A 242 -9.89 19.61 -4.65
C ASP A 242 -9.23 18.22 -4.64
N ASP A 243 -8.11 18.06 -5.34
CA ASP A 243 -7.29 16.86 -5.34
C ASP A 243 -6.25 16.84 -4.21
N MET A 244 -5.75 15.65 -3.91
CA MET A 244 -4.74 15.41 -2.86
C MET A 244 -3.29 15.48 -3.40
N GLU A 245 -3.04 16.00 -4.61
CA GLU A 245 -1.73 15.89 -5.28
C GLU A 245 -0.60 16.48 -4.42
N GLU A 246 -0.83 17.66 -3.85
CA GLU A 246 0.14 18.33 -2.97
C GLU A 246 0.29 17.62 -1.61
N PHE A 247 -0.76 16.96 -1.12
CA PHE A 247 -0.67 16.10 0.06
C PHE A 247 0.21 14.89 -0.24
N TYR A 248 0.07 14.28 -1.42
CA TYR A 248 0.90 13.18 -1.87
C TYR A 248 2.36 13.57 -2.16
N LYS A 249 2.65 14.83 -2.47
CA LYS A 249 4.02 15.36 -2.57
C LYS A 249 4.67 15.64 -1.21
N THR A 250 3.88 15.75 -0.15
CA THR A 250 4.36 16.14 1.17
C THR A 250 5.08 14.97 1.86
N PRO A 251 6.28 15.17 2.44
CA PRO A 251 6.98 14.13 3.21
C PRO A 251 6.15 13.60 4.37
N PRO A 252 6.32 12.33 4.79
CA PRO A 252 5.64 11.79 5.96
C PRO A 252 6.08 12.48 7.25
N MET A 253 7.38 12.65 7.45
CA MET A 253 7.92 13.27 8.67
C MET A 253 8.08 14.79 8.53
N GLY A 254 8.06 15.49 9.66
CA GLY A 254 8.21 16.93 9.77
C GLY A 254 7.00 17.58 10.42
N ARG A 255 7.14 18.85 10.83
CA ARG A 255 6.08 19.60 11.55
C ARG A 255 4.77 19.69 10.78
N ARG A 256 4.83 19.65 9.44
CA ARG A 256 3.69 19.62 8.52
C ARG A 256 3.80 18.45 7.54
N GLY A 257 4.39 17.35 8.00
CA GLY A 257 4.44 16.11 7.22
C GLY A 257 3.09 15.40 7.24
N THR A 258 2.81 14.50 6.28
CA THR A 258 1.53 13.78 6.23
C THR A 258 1.24 13.03 7.52
N SER A 259 2.25 12.47 8.20
CA SER A 259 2.06 11.75 9.46
C SER A 259 1.52 12.62 10.58
N SER A 260 1.84 13.92 10.60
CA SER A 260 1.32 14.85 11.60
C SER A 260 -0.19 15.06 11.47
N TYR A 261 -0.67 15.23 10.23
CA TYR A 261 -2.11 15.35 9.93
C TYR A 261 -2.85 14.04 10.17
N LEU A 262 -2.28 12.91 9.74
CA LEU A 262 -2.83 11.58 9.98
C LEU A 262 -2.92 11.29 11.49
N THR A 263 -1.88 11.59 12.26
CA THR A 263 -1.87 11.41 13.72
C THR A 263 -2.96 12.24 14.38
N LYS A 264 -3.14 13.49 13.94
CA LYS A 264 -4.18 14.38 14.48
C LYS A 264 -5.59 13.82 14.21
N ALA A 265 -5.87 13.37 12.99
CA ALA A 265 -7.16 12.76 12.65
C ALA A 265 -7.44 11.51 13.50
N VAL A 266 -6.45 10.63 13.66
CA VAL A 266 -6.53 9.42 14.50
C VAL A 266 -6.80 9.76 15.96
N MET A 267 -6.05 10.71 16.54
CA MET A 267 -6.23 11.12 17.94
C MET A 267 -7.60 11.72 18.19
N ILE A 268 -8.11 12.56 17.27
CA ILE A 268 -9.46 13.12 17.40
C ILE A 268 -10.51 12.00 17.41
N GLN A 269 -10.38 11.01 16.51
CA GLN A 269 -11.31 9.89 16.46
C GLN A 269 -11.28 9.04 17.73
N LEU A 270 -10.09 8.76 18.28
CA LEU A 270 -9.95 7.99 19.52
C LEU A 270 -10.52 8.72 20.73
N LEU A 271 -10.32 10.04 20.82
CA LEU A 271 -10.79 10.87 21.95
C LEU A 271 -12.29 11.16 21.90
N GLN A 272 -12.96 10.92 20.78
CA GLN A 272 -14.42 10.95 20.69
C GLN A 272 -15.08 9.69 21.25
N GLY A 273 -14.31 8.62 21.48
CA GLY A 273 -14.78 7.42 22.18
C GLY A 273 -14.68 7.55 23.70
N ASP A 274 -15.54 6.86 24.43
CA ASP A 274 -15.43 6.76 25.90
C ASP A 274 -14.12 6.04 26.28
N VAL A 275 -13.26 6.71 27.05
CA VAL A 275 -12.02 6.12 27.56
C VAL A 275 -12.37 5.04 28.59
N LYS A 276 -12.01 3.78 28.32
CA LYS A 276 -12.14 2.72 29.33
C LYS A 276 -11.19 3.02 30.49
N PRO A 277 -11.65 3.05 31.75
CA PRO A 277 -10.75 3.14 32.88
C PRO A 277 -9.84 1.91 32.90
N SER A 278 -8.53 2.14 33.01
CA SER A 278 -7.55 1.08 33.21
C SER A 278 -7.93 0.23 34.42
N LYS A 279 -7.85 -1.10 34.30
CA LYS A 279 -8.15 -2.02 35.42
C LYS A 279 -7.11 -2.00 36.55
N ASP A 280 -6.05 -1.21 36.41
CA ASP A 280 -4.93 -1.13 37.35
C ASP A 280 -4.85 0.23 38.08
N ASP A 281 -5.98 0.87 38.39
CA ASP A 281 -5.97 2.14 39.15
C ASP A 281 -6.42 1.93 40.61
N PRO A 282 -5.52 1.55 41.55
CA PRO A 282 -5.80 1.54 42.98
C PRO A 282 -5.65 2.95 43.55
N CYS A 283 -6.42 3.91 43.04
CA CYS A 283 -6.45 5.27 43.60
C CYS A 283 -7.83 5.60 44.15
N SER A 284 -8.27 4.84 45.15
CA SER A 284 -9.28 5.31 46.09
C SER A 284 -8.59 6.23 47.11
N VAL A 285 -8.67 7.53 46.89
CA VAL A 285 -8.32 8.53 47.91
C VAL A 285 -9.37 8.43 49.01
N SER A 286 -8.95 7.99 50.20
CA SER A 286 -9.73 8.08 51.45
C SER A 286 -9.51 9.41 52.12
#